data_AF-A0A0B7H8V4-F1
#
_entry.id   AF-A0A0B7H8V4-F1
#
_cell.length_a   1.000
_cell.length_b   1.000
_cell.length_c   1.000
_cell.angle_alpha   90.00
_cell.angle_beta   90.00
_cell.angle_gamma   90.00
#
_symmetry.space_group_name_H-M   'P 1'
#
loop_
_entity.id
_entity.type
_entity.pdbx_description
1 polymer ?
#
loop_
_entity_poly.entity_id
_entity_poly.type
_entity_poly.pdbx_seq_one_letter_code
_entity_poly.pdbx_strand_id
1 'polypeptide(L)'
;MRNKLIIALFLFAFKSFAQIATNHLFIIIDNKDGVQKTESRKIRSNDEGTKFHIEKTTYYKEHQEIDLIYENGEVSKIYEYFYVNKPKNWQISFSFNHYANGGTINNFILMLPKERFEEIARERYYANYLETLWSKIELNTIGPFYRKYEYYDKRTSYAKGVYRSNVFIVFTSDLEKDYIPCYEVDVLISTIEEYCD
;
A
#
# COMPACT_ATOMS: atom_id res chain seq x y z
N MET A 1 37.18 -2.88 24.96
CA MET A 1 35.81 -3.26 25.41
C MET A 1 34.76 -2.17 25.22
N ARG A 2 35.11 -0.87 25.31
CA ARG A 2 34.15 0.26 25.19
C ARG A 2 33.36 0.32 23.87
N ASN A 3 33.98 -0.03 22.73
CA ASN A 3 33.32 0.04 21.41
C ASN A 3 32.30 -1.08 21.17
N LYS A 4 32.46 -2.27 21.78
CA LYS A 4 31.49 -3.37 21.64
C LYS A 4 30.19 -3.10 22.42
N LEU A 5 30.29 -2.41 23.55
CA LEU A 5 29.13 -2.03 24.36
C LEU A 5 28.26 -0.98 23.67
N ILE A 6 28.88 -0.02 22.99
CA ILE A 6 28.18 1.05 22.26
C ILE A 6 27.43 0.49 21.05
N ILE A 7 28.02 -0.46 20.31
CA ILE A 7 27.35 -1.12 19.17
C ILE A 7 26.17 -1.99 19.66
N ALA A 8 26.32 -2.69 20.79
CA ALA A 8 25.23 -3.46 21.39
C ALA A 8 24.09 -2.56 21.87
N LEU A 9 24.39 -1.39 22.46
CA LEU A 9 23.40 -0.40 22.87
C LEU A 9 22.66 0.23 21.68
N PHE A 10 23.34 0.49 20.57
CA PHE A 10 22.68 0.92 19.32
C PHE A 10 21.76 -0.17 18.77
N LEU A 11 22.20 -1.43 18.70
CA LEU A 11 21.38 -2.54 18.23
C LEU A 11 20.16 -2.83 19.13
N PHE A 12 20.30 -2.66 20.45
CA PHE A 12 19.18 -2.78 21.37
C PHE A 12 18.21 -1.60 21.28
N ALA A 13 18.69 -0.37 21.06
CA ALA A 13 17.84 0.79 20.82
C ALA A 13 17.05 0.63 19.50
N PHE A 14 17.66 0.08 18.43
CA PHE A 14 16.92 -0.21 17.20
C PHE A 14 15.83 -1.28 17.38
N LYS A 15 16.05 -2.27 18.24
CA LYS A 15 15.03 -3.27 18.59
C LYS A 15 13.86 -2.69 19.39
N SER A 16 14.08 -1.67 20.22
CA SER A 16 13.03 -1.07 21.04
C SER A 16 12.29 0.09 20.36
N PHE A 17 12.83 0.69 19.30
CA PHE A 17 12.14 1.71 18.51
C PHE A 17 11.33 1.17 17.32
N ALA A 18 11.54 -0.09 16.95
CA ALA A 18 10.74 -0.77 15.95
C ALA A 18 9.65 -1.61 16.65
N GLN A 19 8.71 -0.95 17.33
CA GLN A 19 7.44 -1.56 17.70
C GLN A 19 6.58 -1.63 16.43
N ILE A 20 7.07 -2.39 15.47
CA ILE A 20 6.36 -2.76 14.27
C ILE A 20 5.15 -3.56 14.73
N ALA A 21 3.96 -3.26 14.20
CA ALA A 21 2.80 -4.11 14.46
C ALA A 21 3.22 -5.55 14.15
N THR A 22 3.10 -6.46 15.13
CA THR A 22 3.74 -7.79 15.04
C THR A 22 3.23 -8.63 13.87
N ASN A 23 2.14 -8.20 13.21
CA ASN A 23 1.61 -8.80 12.01
C ASN A 23 1.73 -7.81 10.85
N HIS A 24 2.44 -8.22 9.81
CA HIS A 24 2.42 -7.59 8.49
C HIS A 24 1.64 -8.48 7.54
N LEU A 25 0.91 -7.87 6.61
CA LEU A 25 0.36 -8.58 5.48
C LEU A 25 1.07 -8.12 4.21
N PHE A 26 1.63 -9.06 3.46
CA PHE A 26 2.19 -8.79 2.15
C PHE A 26 1.29 -9.35 1.06
N ILE A 27 0.77 -8.47 0.21
CA ILE A 27 0.00 -8.83 -0.98
C ILE A 27 0.96 -8.85 -2.16
N ILE A 28 1.17 -10.03 -2.73
CA ILE A 28 2.03 -10.21 -3.89
C ILE A 28 1.22 -10.02 -5.16
N ILE A 29 1.59 -9.02 -5.96
CA ILE A 29 0.94 -8.69 -7.23
C ILE A 29 1.80 -9.18 -8.39
N ASP A 30 1.22 -10.01 -9.25
CA ASP A 30 1.87 -10.42 -10.48
C ASP A 30 1.82 -9.31 -11.53
N ASN A 31 2.99 -8.88 -11.98
CA ASN A 31 3.17 -7.87 -13.01
C ASN A 31 4.02 -8.38 -14.18
N LYS A 32 4.24 -9.70 -14.28
CA LYS A 32 5.03 -10.30 -15.36
C LYS A 32 4.32 -10.33 -16.70
N ASP A 33 2.98 -10.30 -16.68
CA ASP A 33 2.15 -10.19 -17.90
C ASP A 33 2.32 -8.84 -18.61
N GLY A 34 3.00 -7.88 -17.97
CA GLY A 34 3.33 -6.57 -18.54
C GLY A 34 2.12 -5.63 -18.66
N VAL A 35 2.33 -4.54 -19.39
CA VAL A 35 1.32 -3.49 -19.57
C VAL A 35 0.25 -3.95 -20.55
N GLN A 36 -1.02 -3.88 -20.14
CA GLN A 36 -2.17 -4.14 -21.00
C GLN A 36 -2.57 -2.90 -21.81
N LYS A 37 -2.59 -1.74 -21.15
CA LYS A 37 -2.99 -0.46 -21.74
C LYS A 37 -2.40 0.71 -20.97
N THR A 38 -2.20 1.82 -21.65
CA THR A 38 -1.94 3.12 -21.01
C THR A 38 -2.92 4.15 -21.53
N GLU A 39 -3.48 4.94 -20.63
CA GLU A 39 -4.34 6.08 -20.92
C GLU A 39 -3.78 7.35 -20.28
N SER A 40 -4.05 8.49 -20.89
CA SER A 40 -3.69 9.79 -20.32
C SER A 40 -4.87 10.75 -20.46
N ARG A 41 -5.15 11.50 -19.39
CA ARG A 41 -6.16 12.55 -19.40
C ARG A 41 -5.66 13.79 -18.67
N LYS A 42 -6.14 14.96 -19.11
CA LYS A 42 -5.84 16.23 -18.46
C LYS A 42 -6.91 16.49 -17.39
N ILE A 43 -6.48 16.66 -16.15
CA ILE A 43 -7.34 16.89 -14.98
C ILE A 43 -7.13 18.31 -14.48
N ARG A 44 -8.22 18.98 -14.12
CA ARG A 44 -8.16 20.30 -13.47
C ARG A 44 -7.91 20.10 -11.97
N SER A 45 -6.88 20.74 -11.44
CA SER A 45 -6.57 20.67 -10.01
C SER A 45 -7.63 21.45 -9.22
N ASN A 46 -8.21 20.81 -8.21
CA ASN A 46 -9.31 21.37 -7.41
C ASN A 46 -8.89 22.60 -6.58
N ASP A 47 -7.62 22.70 -6.19
CA ASP A 47 -7.19 23.66 -5.16
C ASP A 47 -6.82 25.06 -5.70
N GLU A 48 -6.61 25.24 -7.01
CA GLU A 48 -6.10 26.52 -7.53
C GLU A 48 -6.73 26.99 -8.86
N GLY A 49 -7.90 26.47 -9.26
CA GLY A 49 -8.77 27.07 -10.29
C GLY A 49 -8.24 27.14 -11.74
N THR A 50 -6.94 27.13 -11.99
CA THR A 50 -6.29 27.29 -13.30
C THR A 50 -5.18 26.27 -13.57
N LYS A 51 -4.69 25.58 -12.53
CA LYS A 51 -3.66 24.54 -12.66
C LYS A 51 -4.28 23.24 -13.18
N PHE A 52 -3.60 22.62 -14.13
CA PHE A 52 -3.93 21.28 -14.59
C PHE A 52 -2.80 20.31 -14.22
N HIS A 53 -3.11 19.03 -14.17
CA HIS A 53 -2.11 17.97 -14.19
C HIS A 53 -2.53 16.91 -15.20
N ILE A 54 -1.55 16.14 -15.68
CA ILE A 54 -1.81 14.97 -16.52
C ILE A 54 -1.90 13.78 -15.59
N GLU A 55 -3.03 13.09 -15.60
CA GLU A 55 -3.14 11.76 -15.02
C GLU A 55 -2.86 10.75 -16.12
N LYS A 56 -1.81 9.97 -15.94
CA LYS A 56 -1.46 8.85 -16.82
C LYS A 56 -1.67 7.55 -16.07
N THR A 57 -2.60 6.73 -16.52
CA THR A 57 -2.93 5.44 -15.92
C THR A 57 -2.42 4.32 -16.79
N THR A 58 -1.57 3.47 -16.21
CA THR A 58 -1.03 2.26 -16.82
C THR A 58 -1.70 1.06 -16.20
N TYR A 59 -2.46 0.32 -17.01
CA TYR A 59 -3.23 -0.84 -16.59
C TYR A 59 -2.40 -2.12 -16.78
N TYR A 60 -2.32 -2.90 -15.72
CA TYR A 60 -1.82 -4.26 -15.71
C TYR A 60 -2.99 -5.20 -15.46
N LYS A 61 -2.73 -6.51 -15.53
CA LYS A 61 -3.77 -7.51 -15.28
C LYS A 61 -4.34 -7.47 -13.87
N GLU A 62 -3.48 -7.29 -12.87
CA GLU A 62 -3.88 -7.32 -11.47
C GLU A 62 -3.99 -5.91 -10.87
N HIS A 63 -3.15 -4.95 -11.26
CA HIS A 63 -3.12 -3.61 -10.68
C HIS A 63 -3.12 -2.50 -11.74
N GLN A 64 -3.23 -1.26 -11.28
CA GLN A 64 -2.97 -0.07 -12.07
C GLN A 64 -1.92 0.82 -11.41
N GLU A 65 -1.15 1.50 -12.24
CA GLU A 65 -0.18 2.51 -11.83
C GLU A 65 -0.63 3.86 -12.38
N ILE A 66 -0.73 4.87 -11.52
CA ILE A 66 -1.18 6.21 -11.88
C ILE A 66 -0.03 7.19 -11.62
N ASP A 67 0.44 7.84 -12.68
CA ASP A 67 1.36 8.96 -12.60
C ASP A 67 0.55 10.27 -12.67
N LEU A 68 0.60 11.07 -11.61
CA LEU A 68 0.10 12.45 -11.60
C LEU A 68 1.26 13.38 -11.94
N ILE A 69 1.27 13.90 -13.17
CA ILE A 69 2.34 14.74 -13.71
C ILE A 69 1.89 16.20 -13.66
N TYR A 70 2.53 16.98 -12.78
CA TYR A 70 2.22 18.38 -12.56
C TYR A 70 2.97 19.29 -13.54
N GLU A 71 2.46 20.51 -13.74
CA GLU A 71 3.04 21.49 -14.67
C GLU A 71 4.49 21.89 -14.32
N ASN A 72 4.88 21.78 -13.05
CA ASN A 72 6.25 22.02 -12.60
C ASN A 72 7.21 20.83 -12.88
N GLY A 73 6.71 19.75 -13.51
CA GLY A 73 7.48 18.55 -13.83
C GLY A 73 7.55 17.52 -12.70
N GLU A 74 6.99 17.80 -11.53
CA GLU A 74 6.89 16.82 -10.44
C GLU A 74 5.92 15.70 -10.82
N VAL A 75 6.23 14.48 -10.33
CA VAL A 75 5.40 13.30 -10.56
C VAL A 75 5.07 12.66 -9.22
N SER A 76 3.78 12.54 -8.93
CA SER A 76 3.30 11.68 -7.85
C SER A 76 2.89 10.33 -8.42
N LYS A 77 3.23 9.25 -7.71
CA LYS A 77 2.99 7.88 -8.15
C LYS A 77 1.99 7.21 -7.25
N ILE A 78 1.02 6.52 -7.85
CA ILE A 78 0.02 5.75 -7.13
C ILE A 78 0.03 4.32 -7.65
N TYR A 79 0.02 3.35 -6.75
CA TYR A 79 -0.20 1.94 -7.07
C TYR A 79 -1.52 1.51 -6.48
N GLU A 80 -2.44 1.04 -7.33
CA GLU A 80 -3.76 0.59 -6.90
C GLU A 80 -4.03 -0.84 -7.32
N TYR A 81 -4.40 -1.66 -6.34
CA TYR A 81 -4.99 -2.97 -6.53
C TYR A 81 -6.40 -2.96 -5.94
N PHE A 82 -7.38 -3.52 -6.62
CA PHE A 82 -8.73 -3.62 -6.08
C PHE A 82 -9.42 -4.90 -6.50
N TYR A 83 -10.37 -5.33 -5.68
CA TYR A 83 -11.23 -6.47 -5.95
C TYR A 83 -12.69 -6.10 -5.73
N VAL A 84 -13.57 -6.58 -6.63
CA VAL A 84 -15.01 -6.31 -6.59
C VAL A 84 -15.77 -7.63 -6.48
N ASN A 85 -16.41 -7.85 -5.33
CA ASN A 85 -17.33 -8.96 -5.13
C ASN A 85 -18.77 -8.54 -5.46
N LYS A 86 -19.10 -8.50 -6.76
CA LYS A 86 -20.45 -8.14 -7.22
C LYS A 86 -21.56 -9.01 -6.59
N PRO A 87 -21.44 -10.35 -6.54
CA PRO A 87 -22.48 -11.19 -5.92
C PRO A 87 -22.76 -10.90 -4.45
N LYS A 88 -21.79 -10.34 -3.72
CA LYS A 88 -21.89 -10.03 -2.29
C LYS A 88 -21.98 -8.52 -2.00
N ASN A 89 -22.13 -7.69 -3.03
CA ASN A 89 -22.24 -6.22 -2.93
C ASN A 89 -21.13 -5.55 -2.10
N TRP A 90 -19.87 -5.92 -2.34
CA TRP A 90 -18.75 -5.23 -1.70
C TRP A 90 -17.49 -5.19 -2.55
N GLN A 91 -16.62 -4.24 -2.24
CA GLN A 91 -15.31 -4.09 -2.85
C GLN A 91 -14.24 -3.76 -1.81
N ILE A 92 -13.00 -4.05 -2.15
CA ILE A 92 -11.81 -3.67 -1.38
C ILE A 92 -10.77 -3.09 -2.34
N SER A 93 -10.12 -2.01 -1.92
CA SER A 93 -8.98 -1.44 -2.64
C SER A 93 -7.79 -1.24 -1.71
N PHE A 94 -6.62 -1.32 -2.33
CA PHE A 94 -5.30 -1.17 -1.73
C PHE A 94 -4.57 -0.10 -2.54
N SER A 95 -4.30 1.04 -1.92
CA SER A 95 -3.69 2.19 -2.61
C SER A 95 -2.42 2.64 -1.88
N PHE A 96 -1.28 2.55 -2.55
CA PHE A 96 -0.06 3.24 -2.14
C PHE A 96 0.00 4.57 -2.87
N ASN A 97 0.23 5.66 -2.14
CA ASN A 97 0.28 7.00 -2.68
C ASN A 97 1.62 7.65 -2.34
N HIS A 98 2.45 7.90 -3.36
CA HIS A 98 3.70 8.65 -3.24
C HIS A 98 3.54 10.07 -3.81
N TYR A 99 3.38 11.07 -2.93
CA TYR A 99 3.26 12.46 -3.35
C TYR A 99 4.61 13.17 -3.37
N ALA A 100 4.94 13.79 -4.50
CA ALA A 100 6.17 14.57 -4.68
C ALA A 100 6.27 15.76 -3.70
N ASN A 101 5.13 16.30 -3.27
CA ASN A 101 5.05 17.50 -2.42
C ASN A 101 5.02 17.23 -0.92
N GLY A 102 5.38 16.01 -0.48
CA GLY A 102 5.51 15.67 0.95
C GLY A 102 4.20 15.66 1.73
N GLY A 103 3.07 15.88 1.06
CA GLY A 103 1.74 15.81 1.64
C GLY A 103 1.25 14.36 1.73
N THR A 104 0.83 13.97 2.93
CA THR A 104 0.01 12.79 3.27
C THR A 104 0.71 11.45 3.58
N ILE A 105 -0.17 10.50 3.93
CA ILE A 105 -0.06 9.58 5.06
C ILE A 105 0.67 8.29 4.66
N ASN A 106 0.61 7.84 3.40
CA ASN A 106 1.06 6.49 2.98
C ASN A 106 2.18 6.50 1.95
N ASN A 107 3.28 7.18 2.28
CA ASN A 107 4.49 7.23 1.47
C ASN A 107 5.54 6.17 1.87
N PHE A 108 5.26 5.28 2.83
CA PHE A 108 6.30 4.40 3.37
C PHE A 108 6.57 3.24 2.43
N ILE A 109 7.78 3.26 1.87
CA ILE A 109 8.35 2.13 1.17
C ILE A 109 9.31 1.46 2.15
N LEU A 110 8.95 0.27 2.61
CA LEU A 110 9.82 -0.55 3.43
C LEU A 110 10.74 -1.35 2.51
N MET A 111 12.01 -0.93 2.43
CA MET A 111 13.04 -1.64 1.68
C MET A 111 13.56 -2.81 2.50
N LEU A 112 13.15 -4.04 2.17
CA LEU A 112 13.58 -5.24 2.89
C LEU A 112 14.69 -5.97 2.12
N PRO A 113 15.83 -6.30 2.75
CA PRO A 113 16.74 -7.29 2.20
C PRO A 113 15.99 -8.59 1.91
N LYS A 114 16.30 -9.27 0.79
CA LYS A 114 15.62 -10.52 0.37
C LYS A 114 15.51 -11.56 1.49
N GLU A 115 16.59 -11.76 2.24
CA GLU A 115 16.66 -12.68 3.38
C GLU A 115 15.66 -12.31 4.49
N ARG A 116 15.52 -11.01 4.77
CA ARG A 116 14.59 -10.49 5.78
C ARG A 116 13.15 -10.55 5.32
N PHE A 117 12.91 -10.40 4.01
CA PHE A 117 11.59 -10.58 3.45
C PHE A 117 11.08 -12.00 3.69
N GLU A 118 11.87 -13.03 3.41
CA GLU A 118 11.51 -14.42 3.69
C GLU A 118 11.20 -14.67 5.18
N GLU A 119 11.95 -14.04 6.09
CA GLU A 119 11.73 -14.17 7.53
C GLU A 119 10.44 -13.49 8.04
N ILE A 120 10.14 -12.30 7.51
CA ILE A 120 9.08 -11.40 7.99
C ILE A 120 7.76 -11.65 7.26
N ALA A 121 7.80 -11.98 5.96
CA ALA A 121 6.64 -12.20 5.12
C ALA A 121 6.01 -13.59 5.32
N ARG A 122 5.85 -14.02 6.58
CA ARG A 122 5.17 -15.28 6.95
C ARG A 122 3.71 -15.30 6.49
N GLU A 123 3.05 -14.15 6.54
CA GLU A 123 1.70 -13.95 6.01
C GLU A 123 1.78 -13.16 4.71
N ARG A 124 2.16 -13.86 3.63
CA ARG A 124 2.13 -13.34 2.27
C ARG A 124 1.17 -14.13 1.41
N TYR A 125 0.40 -13.43 0.59
CA TYR A 125 -0.57 -14.05 -0.31
C TYR A 125 -0.48 -13.40 -1.68
N TYR A 126 -0.52 -14.23 -2.71
CA TYR A 126 -0.74 -13.73 -4.07
C TYR A 126 -2.16 -13.18 -4.20
N ALA A 127 -2.33 -12.09 -4.94
CA ALA A 127 -3.62 -11.45 -5.18
C ALA A 127 -4.66 -12.46 -5.69
N ASN A 128 -4.33 -13.24 -6.73
CA ASN A 128 -5.24 -14.26 -7.27
C ASN A 128 -5.79 -15.26 -6.23
N TYR A 129 -5.00 -15.63 -5.24
CA TYR A 129 -5.41 -16.51 -4.15
C TYR A 129 -6.36 -15.78 -3.20
N LEU A 130 -6.04 -14.52 -2.85
CA LEU A 130 -6.92 -13.68 -2.04
C LEU A 130 -8.27 -13.46 -2.74
N GLU A 131 -8.31 -13.21 -4.04
CA GLU A 131 -9.56 -13.08 -4.80
C GLU A 131 -10.41 -14.37 -4.73
N THR A 132 -9.76 -15.53 -4.77
CA THR A 132 -10.44 -16.82 -4.59
C THR A 132 -11.09 -16.94 -3.21
N LEU A 133 -10.44 -16.42 -2.16
CA LEU A 133 -11.03 -16.37 -0.81
C LEU A 133 -12.13 -15.31 -0.72
N TRP A 134 -11.86 -14.10 -1.19
CA TRP A 134 -12.76 -12.96 -1.15
C TRP A 134 -14.07 -13.22 -1.90
N SER A 135 -14.03 -13.98 -3.00
CA SER A 135 -15.23 -14.37 -3.74
C SER A 135 -16.25 -15.15 -2.91
N LYS A 136 -15.83 -15.76 -1.80
CA LYS A 136 -16.65 -16.66 -0.96
C LYS A 136 -17.12 -16.05 0.34
N ILE A 137 -16.64 -14.86 0.71
CA ILE A 137 -16.93 -14.25 2.02
C ILE A 137 -17.84 -13.03 1.92
N GLU A 138 -18.51 -12.77 3.03
CA GLU A 138 -19.39 -11.61 3.22
C GLU A 138 -18.60 -10.37 3.68
N LEU A 139 -19.13 -9.19 3.39
CA LEU A 139 -18.54 -7.89 3.79
C LEU A 139 -18.24 -7.81 5.30
N ASN A 140 -19.13 -8.33 6.15
CA ASN A 140 -18.92 -8.31 7.61
C ASN A 140 -17.70 -9.15 8.07
N THR A 141 -17.14 -9.98 7.20
CA THR A 141 -15.98 -10.83 7.49
C THR A 141 -14.67 -10.17 7.11
N ILE A 142 -14.65 -9.32 6.07
CA ILE A 142 -13.41 -8.72 5.56
C ILE A 142 -12.83 -7.65 6.49
N GLY A 143 -13.67 -6.80 7.08
CA GLY A 143 -13.23 -5.75 8.00
C GLY A 143 -12.43 -6.27 9.19
N PRO A 144 -12.96 -7.23 9.98
CA PRO A 144 -12.23 -7.85 11.08
C PRO A 144 -10.90 -8.51 10.67
N PHE A 145 -10.82 -9.05 9.45
CA PHE A 145 -9.57 -9.65 8.94
C PHE A 145 -8.45 -8.62 8.81
N TYR A 146 -8.73 -7.38 8.38
CA TYR A 146 -7.70 -6.36 8.21
C TYR A 146 -7.34 -5.62 9.50
N ARG A 147 -8.28 -5.53 10.45
CA ARG A 147 -8.04 -4.87 11.76
C ARG A 147 -6.86 -5.45 12.54
N LYS A 148 -6.52 -6.73 12.37
CA LYS A 148 -5.36 -7.34 13.04
C LYS A 148 -4.00 -6.87 12.51
N TYR A 149 -3.99 -6.18 11.37
CA TYR A 149 -2.80 -5.55 10.80
C TYR A 149 -2.79 -4.04 11.03
N GLU A 150 -3.77 -3.48 11.76
CA GLU A 150 -3.80 -2.05 12.03
C GLU A 150 -2.86 -1.67 13.18
N TYR A 151 -2.28 -0.47 13.10
CA TYR A 151 -1.50 0.14 14.17
C TYR A 151 -1.88 1.61 14.35
N TYR A 152 -1.70 2.11 15.57
CA TYR A 152 -1.99 3.50 15.90
C TYR A 152 -0.73 4.36 15.77
N ASP A 153 -0.74 5.31 14.84
CA ASP A 153 0.34 6.26 14.60
C ASP A 153 0.06 7.59 15.32
N LYS A 154 0.90 7.91 16.31
CA LYS A 154 0.77 9.08 17.18
C LYS A 154 1.65 10.27 16.77
N ARG A 155 2.13 10.32 15.51
CA ARG A 155 2.98 11.44 15.06
C ARG A 155 2.30 12.80 15.23
N THR A 156 3.09 13.78 15.70
CA THR A 156 2.68 15.11 16.21
C THR A 156 1.87 15.96 15.22
N SER A 157 1.95 15.67 13.92
CA SER A 157 1.16 16.33 12.87
C SER A 157 -0.34 15.97 12.93
N TYR A 158 -0.70 14.86 13.58
CA TYR A 158 -2.08 14.44 13.76
C TYR A 158 -2.46 14.64 15.22
N ALA A 159 -3.12 15.75 15.54
CA ALA A 159 -3.51 16.12 16.91
C ALA A 159 -4.34 15.04 17.66
N LYS A 160 -4.82 14.00 16.97
CA LYS A 160 -5.54 12.84 17.53
C LYS A 160 -4.95 11.47 17.17
N GLY A 161 -3.79 11.41 16.51
CA GLY A 161 -3.23 10.19 15.90
C GLY A 161 -4.15 9.58 14.83
N VAL A 162 -3.66 8.59 14.09
CA VAL A 162 -4.39 7.93 12.99
C VAL A 162 -4.16 6.41 13.05
N TYR A 163 -5.21 5.62 12.83
CA TYR A 163 -5.06 4.18 12.61
C TYR A 163 -4.59 3.93 11.18
N ARG A 164 -3.55 3.12 11.03
CA ARG A 164 -2.90 2.80 9.77
C ARG A 164 -2.87 1.30 9.56
N SER A 165 -2.85 0.86 8.30
CA SER A 165 -2.75 -0.55 7.94
C SER A 165 -1.29 -0.95 7.71
N ASN A 166 -0.80 -1.94 8.45
CA ASN A 166 0.51 -2.59 8.22
C ASN A 166 0.39 -3.63 7.09
N VAL A 167 -0.17 -3.20 5.96
CA VAL A 167 -0.42 -3.99 4.75
C VAL A 167 0.46 -3.43 3.64
N PHE A 168 1.12 -4.30 2.88
CA PHE A 168 2.04 -3.90 1.84
C PHE A 168 1.71 -4.58 0.52
N ILE A 169 1.82 -3.84 -0.58
CA ILE A 169 1.94 -4.43 -1.91
C ILE A 169 3.41 -4.72 -2.20
N VAL A 170 3.67 -5.86 -2.85
CA VAL A 170 4.98 -6.24 -3.38
C VAL A 170 4.78 -6.81 -4.77
N PHE A 171 5.57 -6.37 -5.75
CA PHE A 171 5.46 -6.89 -7.11
C PHE A 171 6.32 -8.13 -7.30
N THR A 172 5.85 -9.10 -8.08
CA THR A 172 6.62 -10.33 -8.36
C THR A 172 7.95 -10.07 -9.06
N SER A 173 8.05 -9.02 -9.88
CA SER A 173 9.32 -8.62 -10.52
C SER A 173 10.35 -8.07 -9.53
N ASP A 174 9.93 -7.70 -8.32
CA ASP A 174 10.80 -7.19 -7.26
C ASP A 174 11.36 -8.29 -6.36
N LEU A 175 10.74 -9.48 -6.31
CA LEU A 175 11.09 -10.55 -5.38
C LEU A 175 12.51 -11.12 -5.57
N GLU A 176 13.08 -10.96 -6.76
CA GLU A 176 14.44 -11.40 -7.06
C GLU A 176 15.52 -10.36 -6.75
N LYS A 177 15.12 -9.13 -6.37
CA LYS A 177 16.07 -8.06 -6.03
C LYS A 177 16.70 -8.31 -4.67
N ASP A 178 17.92 -7.80 -4.49
CA ASP A 178 18.61 -7.84 -3.20
C ASP A 178 17.83 -7.07 -2.11
N TYR A 179 17.15 -6.00 -2.52
CA TYR A 179 16.24 -5.22 -1.70
C TYR A 179 14.87 -5.15 -2.36
N ILE A 180 13.87 -5.69 -1.67
CA ILE A 180 12.48 -5.78 -2.09
C ILE A 180 11.74 -4.55 -1.57
N PRO A 181 11.28 -3.64 -2.44
CA PRO A 181 10.39 -2.55 -2.04
C PRO A 181 9.02 -3.10 -1.64
N CYS A 182 8.58 -2.77 -0.43
CA CYS A 182 7.25 -3.09 0.07
C CYS A 182 6.48 -1.79 0.28
N TYR A 183 5.39 -1.58 -0.45
CA TYR A 183 4.65 -0.32 -0.50
C TYR A 183 3.49 -0.37 0.50
N GLU A 184 3.54 0.43 1.59
CA GLU A 184 2.45 0.47 2.60
C GLU A 184 1.18 1.06 1.98
N VAL A 185 0.06 0.33 2.07
CA VAL A 185 -1.19 0.72 1.41
C VAL A 185 -2.27 1.17 2.38
N ASP A 186 -3.09 2.11 1.92
CA ASP A 186 -4.43 2.31 2.45
C ASP A 186 -5.32 1.15 2.04
N VAL A 187 -6.06 0.60 3.00
CA VAL A 187 -7.09 -0.41 2.77
C VAL A 187 -8.45 0.25 2.87
N LEU A 188 -9.18 0.33 1.76
CA LEU A 188 -10.54 0.84 1.73
C LEU A 188 -11.50 -0.30 1.40
N ILE A 189 -12.50 -0.49 2.25
CA ILE A 189 -13.56 -1.48 2.08
C ILE A 189 -14.88 -0.73 1.99
N SER A 190 -15.71 -1.01 0.98
CA SER A 190 -17.01 -0.37 0.80
C SER A 190 -18.04 -1.32 0.19
N THR A 191 -19.32 -0.96 0.30
CA THR A 191 -20.35 -1.55 -0.56
C THR A 191 -20.20 -1.01 -1.99
N ILE A 192 -20.74 -1.73 -2.98
CA ILE A 192 -20.72 -1.27 -4.39
C ILE A 192 -21.92 -0.35 -4.62
N GLU A 193 -23.09 -0.77 -4.16
CA GLU A 193 -24.31 0.04 -4.17
C GLU A 193 -24.54 0.61 -2.76
N GLU A 194 -24.89 1.89 -2.70
CA GLU A 194 -25.42 2.49 -1.47
C GLU A 194 -26.84 1.95 -1.26
N TYR A 195 -27.09 1.34 -0.11
CA TYR A 195 -28.46 1.04 0.29
C TYR A 195 -29.14 2.38 0.58
N CYS A 196 -29.99 2.83 -0.33
CA CYS A 196 -30.97 3.87 -0.03
C CYS A 196 -32.01 3.26 0.91
N ASP A 197 -31.99 3.65 2.18
CA ASP A 197 -33.11 3.43 3.11
C ASP A 197 -34.34 4.26 2.70
#